data_AF-A0A956JYV7-F1
#
_entry.id   AF-A0A956JYV7-F1
#
_cell.length_a   1.000
_cell.length_b   1.000
_cell.length_c   1.000
_cell.angle_alpha   90.00
_cell.angle_beta   90.00
_cell.angle_gamma   90.00
#
_symmetry.space_group_name_H-M   'P 1'
#
loop_
_entity.id
_entity.type
_entity.pdbx_description
1 polymer ?
#
loop_
_entity_poly.entity_id
_entity_poly.type
_entity_poly.pdbx_seq_one_letter_code
_entity_poly.pdbx_strand_id
1 'polypeptide(L)'
;MSRLATSVACLMSLFGLLAACGDDNKSTSDAGGGDDAATAIDAAPVPDAEPDAWIIPVLRNPVGLPDAELAVQAAAILGEGGTMNCNRCHSLSRSRLQSWETESTAAVDNCLTDTSPTTQAAAAAIVECFREVAGDANAAWQPAKMGIYDTAAGLAWFEYVFRLAFPTTWEAQLDIFKAQVWMPRGDTGQLDQGQFDIVAEWFARGLPGLTDVIPADPPIDQCVASISPDVATHVMTMKTQGWRAVNAENGILMFGCAGATETQDCMATYPGAGSQSWNTGWDSAEPTTTFRILRENTYSSAYWTRSSADGRFVSHGGSSASSQTYRSTVIDLVTDTEIPAAAYYDPGFFPDNSGFALQGSGARFCEQSLLTTSPTMISFDEPQCIHTNAVGLYQHLGAALGGDYWTVDGQFVSDNGGHSVTSQDFNANFGTSSRIDLTPMVHEGNQFVPHVATSVAVPLEGDTVISPSAKLLVSRANGSGGQQSGYILRKLVATPNGGSYSVDVPEIARYCERGGKPAISYDERWMVYHHYVEANDWASLGYASASDPGFVALRNSGAANLFLLDLPTGTVRRITTMNPGQYALYPHFRSDGWIYFLVRDRNRGVENIVASDAALVYE
;
A
#
# COMPACT_ATOMS: atom_id res chain seq x y z
N MET A 1 -26.17 22.34 37.88
CA MET A 1 -26.26 23.79 38.14
C MET A 1 -26.41 24.49 36.80
N SER A 2 -27.44 25.31 36.73
CA SER A 2 -28.05 25.96 35.57
C SER A 2 -27.17 27.01 34.88
N ARG A 3 -27.31 27.15 33.55
CA ARG A 3 -27.59 28.44 32.92
C ARG A 3 -28.36 28.25 31.60
N LEU A 4 -29.52 28.89 31.57
CA LEU A 4 -30.51 28.97 30.50
C LEU A 4 -30.19 30.12 29.52
N ALA A 5 -30.84 30.02 28.37
CA ALA A 5 -30.98 30.93 27.23
C ALA A 5 -31.50 32.35 27.50
N THR A 6 -31.28 33.24 26.51
CA THR A 6 -32.20 34.28 25.93
C THR A 6 -31.38 35.17 24.97
N SER A 7 -31.84 35.76 23.85
CA SER A 7 -33.05 35.66 23.01
C SER A 7 -32.99 36.70 21.85
N VAL A 8 -33.73 36.42 20.76
CA VAL A 8 -34.53 37.34 19.91
C VAL A 8 -33.92 38.04 18.65
N ALA A 9 -34.29 37.45 17.50
CA ALA A 9 -34.93 37.94 16.26
C ALA A 9 -34.99 39.44 15.88
N CYS A 10 -34.80 39.74 14.57
CA CYS A 10 -35.86 40.06 13.58
C CYS A 10 -35.30 40.84 12.35
N LEU A 11 -35.48 40.37 11.11
CA LEU A 11 -36.31 41.05 10.08
C LEU A 11 -36.37 40.25 8.76
N MET A 12 -37.59 40.10 8.25
CA MET A 12 -37.96 39.58 6.93
C MET A 12 -37.62 40.56 5.80
N SER A 13 -37.41 40.05 4.59
CA SER A 13 -37.99 40.62 3.36
C SER A 13 -38.17 39.54 2.29
N LEU A 14 -39.33 39.63 1.64
CA LEU A 14 -39.98 38.70 0.71
C LEU A 14 -39.68 39.09 -0.76
N PHE A 15 -40.27 38.33 -1.70
CA PHE A 15 -40.25 38.40 -3.18
C PHE A 15 -39.17 37.53 -3.84
N GLY A 16 -39.44 36.68 -4.83
CA GLY A 16 -40.63 36.41 -5.64
C GLY A 16 -40.19 35.65 -6.90
N LEU A 17 -41.01 34.71 -7.37
CA LEU A 17 -40.82 33.88 -8.57
C LEU A 17 -40.40 34.66 -9.82
N LEU A 18 -39.64 34.03 -10.73
CA LEU A 18 -40.03 33.89 -12.14
C LEU A 18 -39.09 32.94 -12.93
N ALA A 19 -39.71 32.22 -13.84
CA ALA A 19 -39.15 31.23 -14.75
C ALA A 19 -38.81 31.83 -16.13
N ALA A 20 -38.06 31.04 -16.89
CA ALA A 20 -38.05 30.90 -18.35
C ALA A 20 -37.22 31.88 -19.23
N CYS A 21 -36.37 31.23 -20.04
CA CYS A 21 -36.06 31.40 -21.46
C CYS A 21 -35.80 32.79 -22.06
N GLY A 22 -34.73 32.87 -22.86
CA GLY A 22 -34.47 33.97 -23.79
C GLY A 22 -33.42 33.59 -24.83
N ASP A 23 -33.90 33.03 -25.93
CA ASP A 23 -33.21 32.89 -27.23
C ASP A 23 -33.28 34.21 -28.03
N ASP A 24 -32.52 34.22 -29.12
CA ASP A 24 -32.64 35.04 -30.34
C ASP A 24 -32.05 36.47 -30.32
N ASN A 25 -31.18 36.79 -31.30
CA ASN A 25 -31.65 37.22 -32.63
C ASN A 25 -30.49 37.76 -33.51
N LYS A 26 -30.40 37.30 -34.77
CA LYS A 26 -30.74 38.15 -35.94
C LYS A 26 -30.63 37.41 -37.29
N SER A 27 -31.80 37.32 -37.91
CA SER A 27 -32.14 37.16 -39.34
C SER A 27 -31.48 38.25 -40.23
N THR A 28 -31.38 38.13 -41.57
CA THR A 28 -32.47 38.07 -42.58
C THR A 28 -31.89 37.82 -43.99
N SER A 29 -32.42 36.83 -44.74
CA SER A 29 -33.15 36.90 -46.03
C SER A 29 -32.54 37.73 -47.18
N ASP A 30 -32.39 37.18 -48.40
CA ASP A 30 -33.47 37.13 -49.41
C ASP A 30 -33.06 36.38 -50.70
N ALA A 31 -34.07 36.04 -51.51
CA ALA A 31 -34.08 35.17 -52.69
C ALA A 31 -33.55 35.77 -54.01
N GLY A 32 -33.30 34.91 -55.01
CA GLY A 32 -33.23 35.30 -56.43
C GLY A 32 -32.61 34.23 -57.33
N GLY A 33 -33.36 33.72 -58.31
CA GLY A 33 -32.98 32.58 -59.15
C GLY A 33 -32.08 32.89 -60.36
N GLY A 34 -31.79 31.84 -61.14
CA GLY A 34 -31.57 31.95 -62.59
C GLY A 34 -30.21 31.48 -63.12
N ASP A 35 -30.30 30.43 -63.94
CA ASP A 35 -29.55 30.19 -65.18
C ASP A 35 -28.31 29.27 -65.19
N ASP A 36 -28.30 28.51 -66.29
CA ASP A 36 -27.49 27.36 -66.64
C ASP A 36 -26.02 27.70 -66.91
N ALA A 37 -25.10 26.85 -66.43
CA ALA A 37 -23.83 26.59 -67.13
C ALA A 37 -23.18 25.29 -66.62
N ALA A 38 -22.81 24.43 -67.57
CA ALA A 38 -22.11 23.18 -67.38
C ALA A 38 -20.82 23.32 -66.55
N THR A 39 -20.63 22.43 -65.57
CA THR A 39 -19.35 22.28 -64.86
C THR A 39 -18.89 20.82 -64.84
N ALA A 40 -17.74 20.64 -65.48
CA ALA A 40 -16.64 19.70 -65.25
C ALA A 40 -16.92 18.35 -64.56
N ILE A 41 -16.45 17.29 -65.24
CA ILE A 41 -16.17 15.98 -64.66
C ILE A 41 -15.19 16.17 -63.49
N ASP A 42 -15.65 15.92 -62.27
CA ASP A 42 -14.78 15.84 -61.10
C ASP A 42 -13.75 14.72 -61.31
N ALA A 43 -12.48 15.07 -61.19
CA ALA A 43 -11.41 14.10 -61.12
C ALA A 43 -11.63 13.18 -59.91
N ALA A 44 -11.31 11.89 -60.08
CA ALA A 44 -11.38 10.92 -59.00
C ALA A 44 -10.62 11.44 -57.76
N PRO A 45 -11.15 11.24 -56.54
CA PRO A 45 -10.47 11.61 -55.32
C PRO A 45 -9.06 11.01 -55.35
N VAL A 46 -8.07 11.87 -55.14
CA VAL A 46 -6.68 11.45 -54.92
C VAL A 46 -6.71 10.45 -53.76
N PRO A 47 -6.15 9.24 -53.90
CA PRO A 47 -6.01 8.34 -52.77
C PRO A 47 -5.34 9.11 -51.65
N ASP A 48 -5.97 9.15 -50.47
CA ASP A 48 -5.35 9.72 -49.28
C ASP A 48 -3.94 9.13 -49.18
N ALA A 49 -2.94 10.01 -49.06
CA ALA A 49 -1.58 9.59 -48.84
C ALA A 49 -1.58 8.59 -47.68
N GLU A 50 -0.90 7.45 -47.85
CA GLU A 50 -0.64 6.48 -46.79
C GLU A 50 -0.31 7.25 -45.50
N PRO A 51 -1.04 7.03 -44.38
CA PRO A 51 -0.82 7.77 -43.15
C PRO A 51 0.68 7.71 -42.83
N ASP A 52 1.30 8.87 -42.63
CA ASP A 52 2.73 8.99 -42.36
C ASP A 52 3.15 7.91 -41.37
N ALA A 53 4.09 7.06 -41.79
CA ALA A 53 4.58 5.95 -40.97
C ALA A 53 4.96 6.51 -39.59
N TRP A 54 4.29 6.03 -38.55
CA TRP A 54 4.48 6.52 -37.20
C TRP A 54 5.97 6.46 -36.84
N ILE A 55 6.55 7.63 -36.55
CA ILE A 55 7.90 7.72 -36.02
C ILE A 55 7.85 7.08 -34.63
N ILE A 56 8.52 5.95 -34.49
CA ILE A 56 8.64 5.24 -33.21
C ILE A 56 9.40 6.15 -32.25
N PRO A 57 8.79 6.59 -31.13
CA PRO A 57 9.51 7.34 -30.11
C PRO A 57 10.72 6.53 -29.64
N VAL A 58 11.78 7.18 -29.18
CA VAL A 58 12.88 6.45 -28.54
C VAL A 58 12.48 6.06 -27.12
N LEU A 59 12.84 4.86 -26.68
CA LEU A 59 12.73 4.51 -25.26
C LEU A 59 13.68 5.38 -24.43
N ARG A 60 14.95 5.47 -24.88
CA ARG A 60 16.01 6.22 -24.21
C ARG A 60 16.97 6.84 -25.22
N ASN A 61 17.42 8.08 -25.00
CA ASN A 61 18.49 8.71 -25.78
C ASN A 61 19.89 8.36 -25.23
N PRO A 62 20.93 8.33 -26.07
CA PRO A 62 22.31 8.22 -25.61
C PRO A 62 22.72 9.43 -24.75
N VAL A 63 23.40 9.19 -23.63
CA VAL A 63 23.94 10.25 -22.76
C VAL A 63 25.47 10.18 -22.74
N GLY A 64 26.12 11.23 -23.23
CA GLY A 64 27.58 11.32 -23.40
C GLY A 64 28.36 11.82 -22.18
N LEU A 65 27.76 11.82 -20.99
CA LEU A 65 28.40 12.35 -19.78
C LEU A 65 29.52 11.41 -19.26
N PRO A 66 30.63 11.97 -18.72
CA PRO A 66 31.58 11.20 -17.93
C PRO A 66 30.93 10.62 -16.67
N ASP A 67 31.38 9.44 -16.23
CA ASP A 67 30.71 8.68 -15.17
C ASP A 67 30.56 9.44 -13.84
N ALA A 68 31.56 10.23 -13.43
CA ALA A 68 31.47 11.01 -12.19
C ALA A 68 30.39 12.11 -12.28
N GLU A 69 30.25 12.75 -13.45
CA GLU A 69 29.22 13.76 -13.68
C GLU A 69 27.84 13.12 -13.81
N LEU A 70 27.76 11.99 -14.51
CA LEU A 70 26.56 11.17 -14.65
C LEU A 70 26.03 10.74 -13.28
N ALA A 71 26.89 10.26 -12.39
CA ALA A 71 26.51 9.83 -11.03
C ALA A 71 25.93 10.97 -10.20
N VAL A 72 26.57 12.15 -10.21
CA VAL A 72 26.10 13.32 -9.46
C VAL A 72 24.73 13.79 -9.99
N GLN A 73 24.58 13.90 -11.31
CA GLN A 73 23.32 14.33 -11.92
C GLN A 73 22.19 13.32 -11.67
N ALA A 74 22.46 12.03 -11.88
CA ALA A 74 21.45 10.98 -11.67
C ALA A 74 21.03 10.89 -10.19
N ALA A 75 21.97 10.91 -9.25
CA ALA A 75 21.66 10.90 -7.82
C ALA A 75 20.83 12.13 -7.41
N ALA A 76 21.17 13.32 -7.92
CA ALA A 76 20.41 14.54 -7.67
C ALA A 76 18.99 14.48 -8.24
N ILE A 77 18.80 13.92 -9.45
CA ILE A 77 17.48 13.70 -10.06
C ILE A 77 16.63 12.75 -9.23
N LEU A 78 17.23 11.68 -8.67
CA LEU A 78 16.51 10.73 -7.80
C LEU A 78 16.20 11.32 -6.41
N GLY A 79 16.90 12.39 -6.02
CA GLY A 79 16.62 13.17 -4.82
C GLY A 79 17.68 13.09 -3.73
N GLU A 80 18.92 12.74 -4.06
CA GLU A 80 20.06 12.94 -3.17
C GLU A 80 20.48 14.41 -3.20
N GLY A 81 20.42 15.09 -2.05
CA GLY A 81 20.80 16.51 -1.93
C GLY A 81 19.91 17.51 -2.70
N GLY A 82 18.81 17.05 -3.29
CA GLY A 82 17.90 17.84 -4.14
C GLY A 82 16.42 17.61 -3.85
N THR A 83 15.58 17.77 -4.87
CA THR A 83 14.13 17.48 -4.80
C THR A 83 13.92 15.99 -4.55
N MET A 84 13.13 15.63 -3.53
CA MET A 84 12.94 14.24 -3.07
C MET A 84 12.02 13.41 -4.00
N ASN A 85 12.36 13.32 -5.28
CA ASN A 85 11.59 12.61 -6.30
C ASN A 85 11.36 11.15 -5.91
N CYS A 86 12.44 10.40 -5.63
CA CYS A 86 12.32 9.03 -5.13
C CYS A 86 12.57 8.97 -3.62
N ASN A 87 13.42 9.85 -3.08
CA ASN A 87 13.90 9.80 -1.69
C ASN A 87 12.83 9.98 -0.61
N ARG A 88 11.64 10.49 -0.98
CA ARG A 88 10.49 10.62 -0.08
C ARG A 88 9.86 9.26 0.26
N CYS A 89 9.68 8.41 -0.75
CA CYS A 89 9.05 7.10 -0.63
C CYS A 89 10.08 5.96 -0.46
N HIS A 90 11.27 6.13 -1.04
CA HIS A 90 12.32 5.14 -1.04
C HIS A 90 13.65 5.78 -0.69
N SER A 91 14.30 5.33 0.38
CA SER A 91 15.64 5.83 0.65
C SER A 91 16.60 5.52 -0.48
N LEU A 92 17.44 6.48 -0.84
CA LEU A 92 18.56 6.27 -1.75
C LEU A 92 19.77 5.69 -0.99
N SER A 93 19.66 4.45 -0.55
CA SER A 93 20.79 3.66 -0.01
C SER A 93 21.57 2.97 -1.13
N ARG A 94 22.81 2.56 -0.86
CA ARG A 94 23.62 1.85 -1.87
C ARG A 94 22.99 0.52 -2.24
N SER A 95 22.55 -0.24 -1.23
CA SER A 95 21.85 -1.51 -1.43
C SER A 95 20.54 -1.34 -2.21
N ARG A 96 19.79 -0.24 -2.01
CA ARG A 96 18.56 0.04 -2.78
C ARG A 96 18.87 0.28 -4.26
N LEU A 97 19.83 1.16 -4.55
CA LEU A 97 20.15 1.49 -5.94
C LEU A 97 20.70 0.27 -6.69
N GLN A 98 21.49 -0.57 -6.03
CA GLN A 98 21.95 -1.85 -6.57
C GLN A 98 20.78 -2.83 -6.83
N SER A 99 19.80 -2.90 -5.93
CA SER A 99 18.58 -3.69 -6.17
C SER A 99 17.84 -3.21 -7.41
N TRP A 100 17.64 -1.90 -7.55
CA TRP A 100 17.00 -1.32 -8.73
C TRP A 100 17.82 -1.52 -10.00
N GLU A 101 19.15 -1.55 -9.94
CA GLU A 101 20.01 -1.91 -11.07
C GLU A 101 19.76 -3.35 -11.50
N THR A 102 19.70 -4.29 -10.56
CA THR A 102 19.39 -5.70 -10.87
C THR A 102 18.00 -5.84 -11.50
N GLU A 103 17.00 -5.15 -10.96
CA GLU A 103 15.63 -5.12 -11.51
C GLU A 103 15.60 -4.50 -12.91
N SER A 104 16.34 -3.41 -13.14
CA SER A 104 16.43 -2.72 -14.43
C SER A 104 17.10 -3.57 -15.49
N THR A 105 18.21 -4.23 -15.14
CA THR A 105 18.90 -5.18 -16.01
C THR A 105 17.98 -6.35 -16.37
N ALA A 106 17.25 -6.91 -15.42
CA ALA A 106 16.26 -7.94 -15.69
C ALA A 106 15.12 -7.45 -16.60
N ALA A 107 14.66 -6.20 -16.44
CA ALA A 107 13.65 -5.61 -17.32
C ALA A 107 14.16 -5.50 -18.76
N VAL A 108 15.40 -5.05 -18.95
CA VAL A 108 16.05 -4.95 -20.26
C VAL A 108 16.22 -6.33 -20.91
N ASP A 109 16.76 -7.28 -20.17
CA ASP A 109 17.09 -8.61 -20.69
C ASP A 109 15.85 -9.44 -21.03
N ASN A 110 14.73 -9.23 -20.32
CA ASN A 110 13.54 -10.08 -20.45
C ASN A 110 12.36 -9.39 -21.15
N CYS A 111 12.12 -8.11 -20.88
CA CYS A 111 10.89 -7.42 -21.31
C CYS A 111 11.13 -6.34 -22.38
N LEU A 112 12.30 -5.71 -22.41
CA LEU A 112 12.63 -4.61 -23.33
C LEU A 112 13.63 -5.03 -24.43
N THR A 113 13.60 -6.30 -24.84
CA THR A 113 14.50 -6.82 -25.89
C THR A 113 14.20 -6.25 -27.28
N ASP A 114 12.98 -5.75 -27.50
CA ASP A 114 12.57 -5.01 -28.70
C ASP A 114 12.13 -3.59 -28.31
N THR A 115 13.03 -2.63 -28.46
CA THR A 115 12.74 -1.21 -28.17
C THR A 115 12.09 -0.48 -29.34
N SER A 116 11.77 -1.17 -30.44
CA SER A 116 11.13 -0.58 -31.62
C SER A 116 10.09 -1.53 -32.22
N PRO A 117 9.10 -1.97 -31.42
CA PRO A 117 8.11 -2.92 -31.87
C PRO A 117 7.26 -2.32 -32.98
N THR A 118 7.04 -3.08 -34.05
CA THR A 118 6.23 -2.66 -35.21
C THR A 118 4.96 -3.48 -35.39
N THR A 119 4.73 -4.47 -34.51
CA THR A 119 3.55 -5.34 -34.53
C THR A 119 2.83 -5.33 -33.20
N GLN A 120 1.50 -5.51 -33.23
CA GLN A 120 0.68 -5.64 -32.02
C GLN A 120 1.18 -6.74 -31.09
N ALA A 121 1.57 -7.90 -31.64
CA ALA A 121 2.03 -9.03 -30.82
C ALA A 121 3.34 -8.73 -30.08
N ALA A 122 4.29 -8.05 -30.73
CA ALA A 122 5.54 -7.64 -30.08
C ALA A 122 5.28 -6.62 -28.96
N ALA A 123 4.44 -5.62 -29.21
CA ALA A 123 4.06 -4.64 -28.21
C ALA A 123 3.30 -5.26 -27.02
N ALA A 124 2.38 -6.19 -27.29
CA ALA A 124 1.66 -6.92 -26.25
C ALA A 124 2.62 -7.77 -25.40
N ALA A 125 3.58 -8.46 -26.00
CA ALA A 125 4.57 -9.25 -25.28
C ALA A 125 5.39 -8.40 -24.29
N ILE A 126 5.77 -7.18 -24.69
CA ILE A 126 6.49 -6.23 -23.82
C ILE A 126 5.66 -5.88 -22.58
N VAL A 127 4.43 -5.39 -22.77
CA VAL A 127 3.59 -4.92 -21.65
C VAL A 127 3.11 -6.07 -20.76
N GLU A 128 2.86 -7.24 -21.32
CA GLU A 128 2.45 -8.43 -20.55
C GLU A 128 3.61 -9.03 -19.74
N CYS A 129 4.86 -8.85 -20.18
CA CYS A 129 6.05 -9.26 -19.43
C CYS A 129 6.16 -8.54 -18.07
N PHE A 130 5.71 -7.28 -18.00
CA PHE A 130 5.70 -6.48 -16.77
C PHE A 130 4.60 -6.84 -15.78
N ARG A 131 3.64 -7.71 -16.13
CA ARG A 131 2.64 -8.20 -15.19
C ARG A 131 3.27 -9.13 -14.17
N GLU A 132 2.77 -9.11 -12.94
CA GLU A 132 3.11 -10.03 -11.85
C GLU A 132 3.15 -11.49 -12.30
N VAL A 133 2.03 -11.94 -12.86
CA VAL A 133 1.88 -13.24 -13.53
C VAL A 133 1.78 -12.96 -15.03
N ALA A 134 2.86 -13.26 -15.75
CA ALA A 134 2.91 -13.04 -17.20
C ALA A 134 1.80 -13.86 -17.90
N GLY A 135 1.03 -13.19 -18.76
CA GLY A 135 -0.07 -13.80 -19.51
C GLY A 135 -1.40 -13.91 -18.75
N ASP A 136 -1.46 -13.50 -17.49
CA ASP A 136 -2.73 -13.30 -16.78
C ASP A 136 -3.17 -11.84 -16.93
N ALA A 137 -4.19 -11.60 -17.75
CA ALA A 137 -4.73 -10.26 -17.98
C ALA A 137 -5.26 -9.57 -16.71
N ASN A 138 -5.57 -10.34 -15.65
CA ASN A 138 -6.01 -9.81 -14.37
C ASN A 138 -4.85 -9.50 -13.42
N ALA A 139 -3.64 -10.01 -13.68
CA ALA A 139 -2.47 -9.72 -12.87
C ALA A 139 -2.08 -8.24 -12.97
N ALA A 140 -1.55 -7.68 -11.87
CA ALA A 140 -1.12 -6.29 -11.80
C ALA A 140 0.20 -6.11 -12.54
N TRP A 141 0.41 -4.95 -13.14
CA TRP A 141 1.75 -4.53 -13.53
C TRP A 141 2.56 -4.19 -12.27
N GLN A 142 3.79 -4.67 -12.22
CA GLN A 142 4.63 -4.60 -11.02
C GLN A 142 5.83 -3.68 -11.27
N PRO A 143 6.01 -2.59 -10.48
CA PRO A 143 7.17 -1.70 -10.62
C PRO A 143 8.50 -2.46 -10.56
N ALA A 144 8.60 -3.47 -9.69
CA ALA A 144 9.79 -4.31 -9.53
C ALA A 144 10.18 -5.10 -10.80
N LYS A 145 9.28 -5.26 -11.78
CA LYS A 145 9.62 -5.87 -13.08
C LYS A 145 10.16 -4.87 -14.10
N MET A 146 10.10 -3.57 -13.79
CA MET A 146 10.60 -2.49 -14.63
C MET A 146 11.90 -1.89 -14.08
N GLY A 147 12.15 -2.01 -12.77
CA GLY A 147 13.24 -1.29 -12.11
C GLY A 147 13.10 0.21 -12.38
N ILE A 148 14.20 0.88 -12.74
CA ILE A 148 14.22 2.33 -12.98
C ILE A 148 13.40 2.78 -14.20
N TYR A 149 13.02 1.85 -15.09
CA TYR A 149 12.18 2.14 -16.25
C TYR A 149 10.73 2.48 -15.88
N ASP A 150 10.31 2.20 -14.64
CA ASP A 150 9.02 2.64 -14.11
C ASP A 150 8.89 4.19 -14.11
N THR A 151 10.02 4.90 -14.04
CA THR A 151 10.08 6.36 -14.14
C THR A 151 9.73 6.89 -15.53
N ALA A 152 9.82 6.05 -16.56
CA ALA A 152 9.46 6.35 -17.94
C ALA A 152 8.01 5.97 -18.31
N ALA A 153 7.24 5.35 -17.40
CA ALA A 153 5.95 4.74 -17.74
C ALA A 153 4.93 5.71 -18.39
N GLY A 154 5.07 7.03 -18.16
CA GLY A 154 4.25 8.04 -18.82
C GLY A 154 4.86 8.75 -20.03
N LEU A 155 6.05 8.37 -20.46
CA LEU A 155 6.73 8.93 -21.63
C LEU A 155 6.17 8.35 -22.95
N ALA A 156 6.44 9.04 -24.05
CA ALA A 156 5.84 8.78 -25.36
C ALA A 156 6.06 7.34 -25.89
N TRP A 157 7.18 6.70 -25.53
CA TRP A 157 7.45 5.32 -25.94
C TRP A 157 6.41 4.34 -25.37
N PHE A 158 6.05 4.45 -24.08
CA PHE A 158 5.04 3.57 -23.51
C PHE A 158 3.66 3.84 -24.10
N GLU A 159 3.30 5.10 -24.35
CA GLU A 159 2.06 5.41 -25.07
C GLU A 159 2.02 4.74 -26.44
N TYR A 160 3.11 4.82 -27.21
CA TYR A 160 3.25 4.14 -28.50
C TYR A 160 3.05 2.62 -28.37
N VAL A 161 3.74 1.98 -27.42
CA VAL A 161 3.64 0.53 -27.20
C VAL A 161 2.23 0.12 -26.79
N PHE A 162 1.57 0.87 -25.91
CA PHE A 162 0.18 0.57 -25.51
C PHE A 162 -0.81 0.74 -26.67
N ARG A 163 -0.65 1.77 -27.50
CA ARG A 163 -1.45 1.95 -28.72
C ARG A 163 -1.32 0.79 -29.69
N LEU A 164 -0.10 0.27 -29.83
CA LEU A 164 0.18 -0.87 -30.70
C LEU A 164 -0.35 -2.19 -30.10
N ALA A 165 -0.19 -2.39 -28.79
CA ALA A 165 -0.64 -3.60 -28.08
C ALA A 165 -2.16 -3.72 -27.97
N PHE A 166 -2.85 -2.61 -27.69
CA PHE A 166 -4.28 -2.56 -27.35
C PHE A 166 -5.03 -1.53 -28.22
N PRO A 167 -5.11 -1.70 -29.55
CA PRO A 167 -5.55 -0.64 -30.47
C PRO A 167 -6.94 -0.05 -30.17
N THR A 168 -7.82 -0.79 -29.49
CA THR A 168 -9.17 -0.35 -29.13
C THR A 168 -9.33 0.12 -27.69
N THR A 169 -8.40 -0.21 -26.78
CA THR A 169 -8.52 0.02 -25.33
C THR A 169 -7.26 0.64 -24.71
N TRP A 170 -6.34 1.12 -25.54
CA TRP A 170 -5.02 1.56 -25.09
C TRP A 170 -5.06 2.66 -24.04
N GLU A 171 -6.01 3.61 -24.11
CA GLU A 171 -6.14 4.69 -23.13
C GLU A 171 -6.42 4.12 -21.74
N ALA A 172 -7.44 3.28 -21.63
CA ALA A 172 -7.79 2.63 -20.38
C ALA A 172 -6.64 1.76 -19.85
N GLN A 173 -6.00 0.96 -20.71
CA GLN A 173 -4.87 0.10 -20.30
C GLN A 173 -3.66 0.92 -19.86
N LEU A 174 -3.33 2.01 -20.55
CA LEU A 174 -2.23 2.90 -20.21
C LEU A 174 -2.50 3.66 -18.90
N ASP A 175 -3.73 4.09 -18.66
CA ASP A 175 -4.10 4.77 -17.41
C ASP A 175 -3.95 3.83 -16.20
N ILE A 176 -4.40 2.57 -16.33
CA ILE A 176 -4.22 1.55 -15.30
C ILE A 176 -2.74 1.26 -15.08
N PHE A 177 -1.97 1.10 -16.15
CA PHE A 177 -0.53 0.89 -16.09
C PHE A 177 0.16 2.04 -15.36
N LYS A 178 -0.10 3.28 -15.77
CA LYS A 178 0.43 4.49 -15.11
C LYS A 178 0.04 4.53 -13.64
N ALA A 179 -1.20 4.23 -13.29
CA ALA A 179 -1.67 4.21 -11.91
C ALA A 179 -1.01 3.11 -11.03
N GLN A 180 -0.48 2.06 -11.65
CA GLN A 180 0.23 0.97 -10.95
C GLN A 180 1.73 1.20 -10.87
N VAL A 181 2.37 1.57 -11.99
CA VAL A 181 3.84 1.57 -12.06
C VAL A 181 4.49 2.93 -12.20
N TRP A 182 3.80 3.99 -12.65
CA TRP A 182 4.49 5.25 -12.95
C TRP A 182 5.01 5.95 -11.70
N MET A 183 6.33 6.00 -11.58
CA MET A 183 7.05 6.71 -10.53
C MET A 183 7.78 7.94 -11.10
N PRO A 184 8.23 8.90 -10.28
CA PRO A 184 7.78 9.18 -8.92
C PRO A 184 6.27 9.40 -8.77
N ARG A 185 5.76 9.17 -7.56
CA ARG A 185 4.36 9.46 -7.19
C ARG A 185 4.28 10.81 -6.47
N GLY A 186 3.10 11.44 -6.55
CA GLY A 186 2.79 12.66 -5.81
C GLY A 186 3.35 13.94 -6.45
N ASP A 187 3.55 14.95 -5.61
CA ASP A 187 3.68 16.35 -6.03
C ASP A 187 5.08 16.73 -6.55
N THR A 188 6.06 15.83 -6.45
CA THR A 188 7.45 16.11 -6.83
C THR A 188 7.67 16.13 -8.35
N GLY A 189 6.67 15.74 -9.13
CA GLY A 189 6.68 15.71 -10.59
C GLY A 189 7.30 14.43 -11.15
N GLN A 190 6.76 13.97 -12.28
CA GLN A 190 7.33 12.84 -13.02
C GLN A 190 8.57 13.28 -13.81
N LEU A 191 9.48 12.34 -14.09
CA LEU A 191 10.68 12.64 -14.88
C LEU A 191 10.30 12.94 -16.33
N ASP A 192 10.92 13.97 -16.90
CA ASP A 192 10.90 14.16 -18.35
C ASP A 192 11.86 13.18 -19.05
N GLN A 193 11.83 13.14 -20.39
CA GLN A 193 12.68 12.24 -21.17
C GLN A 193 14.18 12.47 -20.89
N GLY A 194 14.63 13.72 -20.78
CA GLY A 194 16.05 14.01 -20.56
C GLY A 194 16.54 13.60 -19.18
N GLN A 195 15.72 13.81 -18.15
CA GLN A 195 15.98 13.32 -16.80
C GLN A 195 16.01 11.80 -16.74
N PHE A 196 15.03 11.15 -17.38
CA PHE A 196 14.99 9.69 -17.51
C PHE A 196 16.24 9.15 -18.22
N ASP A 197 16.66 9.78 -19.33
CA ASP A 197 17.83 9.33 -20.09
C ASP A 197 19.10 9.32 -19.23
N ILE A 198 19.32 10.37 -18.42
CA ILE A 198 20.46 10.48 -17.50
C ILE A 198 20.42 9.34 -16.47
N VAL A 199 19.27 9.16 -15.82
CA VAL A 199 19.10 8.15 -14.78
C VAL A 199 19.27 6.75 -15.38
N ALA A 200 18.55 6.42 -16.45
CA ALA A 200 18.61 5.12 -17.09
C ALA A 200 20.01 4.80 -17.66
N GLU A 201 20.76 5.79 -18.15
CA GLU A 201 22.15 5.59 -18.56
C GLU A 201 23.05 5.23 -17.37
N TRP A 202 22.90 5.90 -16.23
CA TRP A 202 23.68 5.60 -15.02
C TRP A 202 23.48 4.15 -14.56
N PHE A 203 22.23 3.68 -14.57
CA PHE A 203 21.87 2.30 -14.26
C PHE A 203 22.45 1.31 -15.27
N ALA A 204 22.32 1.58 -16.58
CA ALA A 204 22.84 0.70 -17.63
C ALA A 204 24.38 0.57 -17.62
N ARG A 205 25.10 1.51 -17.01
CA ARG A 205 26.55 1.44 -16.81
C ARG A 205 26.97 0.74 -15.51
N GLY A 206 26.02 0.23 -14.73
CA GLY A 206 26.29 -0.43 -13.44
C GLY A 206 26.59 0.56 -12.31
N LEU A 207 25.95 1.74 -12.32
CA LEU A 207 26.04 2.76 -11.27
C LEU A 207 27.48 3.23 -10.96
N PRO A 208 28.28 3.62 -11.96
CA PRO A 208 29.64 4.09 -11.70
C PRO A 208 29.62 5.34 -10.79
N GLY A 209 30.59 5.47 -9.89
CA GLY A 209 30.65 6.58 -8.93
C GLY A 209 29.63 6.52 -7.78
N LEU A 210 28.84 5.44 -7.65
CA LEU A 210 27.83 5.28 -6.58
C LEU A 210 28.39 5.58 -5.17
N THR A 211 29.59 5.09 -4.88
CA THR A 211 30.20 5.26 -3.55
C THR A 211 30.61 6.70 -3.24
N ASP A 212 30.73 7.53 -4.27
CA ASP A 212 31.14 8.94 -4.14
C ASP A 212 29.94 9.85 -3.93
N VAL A 213 28.76 9.46 -4.42
CA VAL A 213 27.54 10.27 -4.38
C VAL A 213 26.51 9.82 -3.36
N ILE A 214 26.53 8.53 -2.96
CA ILE A 214 25.64 7.99 -1.92
C ILE A 214 26.44 7.59 -0.67
N PRO A 215 26.06 8.08 0.53
CA PRO A 215 26.66 7.66 1.79
C PRO A 215 26.68 6.13 1.96
N ALA A 216 27.66 5.62 2.70
CA ALA A 216 27.70 4.19 3.00
C ALA A 216 26.51 3.77 3.86
N ASP A 217 25.95 2.60 3.56
CA ASP A 217 24.97 1.95 4.43
C ASP A 217 25.65 1.65 5.78
N PRO A 218 24.94 1.80 6.90
CA PRO A 218 25.52 1.67 8.23
C PRO A 218 26.03 0.24 8.47
N PRO A 219 27.17 0.08 9.15
CA PRO A 219 27.72 -1.24 9.48
C PRO A 219 27.04 -1.82 10.74
N ILE A 220 25.72 -1.68 10.91
CA ILE A 220 25.07 -2.29 12.09
C ILE A 220 24.95 -3.79 11.84
N ASP A 221 25.92 -4.52 12.38
CA ASP A 221 26.05 -5.98 12.34
C ASP A 221 25.48 -6.65 13.59
N GLN A 222 25.20 -5.92 14.67
CA GLN A 222 24.59 -6.47 15.88
C GLN A 222 23.42 -5.63 16.37
N CYS A 223 22.22 -6.19 16.24
CA CYS A 223 21.07 -5.69 16.99
C CYS A 223 21.26 -6.00 18.48
N VAL A 224 21.11 -4.97 19.31
CA VAL A 224 21.11 -5.10 20.76
C VAL A 224 19.70 -4.82 21.26
N ALA A 225 19.04 -5.85 21.80
CA ALA A 225 17.70 -5.70 22.32
C ALA A 225 17.70 -4.73 23.51
N SER A 226 16.74 -3.82 23.54
CA SER A 226 16.57 -2.88 24.64
C SER A 226 15.09 -2.57 24.80
N ILE A 227 14.57 -2.64 26.02
CA ILE A 227 13.16 -2.31 26.32
C ILE A 227 13.17 -1.44 27.56
N SER A 228 12.77 -0.18 27.41
CA SER A 228 12.69 0.75 28.52
C SER A 228 11.42 0.53 29.37
N PRO A 229 11.40 0.96 30.65
CA PRO A 229 10.21 0.88 31.50
C PRO A 229 8.99 1.65 30.97
N ASP A 230 9.19 2.60 30.04
CA ASP A 230 8.10 3.34 29.39
C ASP A 230 7.16 2.43 28.62
N VAL A 231 7.66 1.32 28.05
CA VAL A 231 6.81 0.35 27.33
C VAL A 231 5.81 -0.30 28.28
N ALA A 232 6.27 -0.81 29.42
CA ALA A 232 5.39 -1.42 30.41
C ALA A 232 4.39 -0.40 30.99
N THR A 233 4.83 0.83 31.26
CA THR A 233 3.96 1.92 31.75
C THR A 233 2.87 2.26 30.74
N HIS A 234 3.24 2.32 29.46
CA HIS A 234 2.32 2.58 28.35
C HIS A 234 1.27 1.47 28.23
N VAL A 235 1.68 0.21 28.17
CA VAL A 235 0.77 -0.95 28.07
C VAL A 235 -0.20 -1.00 29.25
N MET A 236 0.27 -0.75 30.48
CA MET A 236 -0.60 -0.67 31.66
C MET A 236 -1.63 0.44 31.55
N THR A 237 -1.29 1.56 30.91
CA THR A 237 -2.22 2.66 30.65
C THR A 237 -3.25 2.24 29.60
N MET A 238 -2.81 1.63 28.49
CA MET A 238 -3.68 1.20 27.39
C MET A 238 -4.64 0.06 27.77
N LYS A 239 -4.34 -0.70 28.84
CA LYS A 239 -5.30 -1.66 29.40
C LYS A 239 -6.63 -1.03 29.82
N THR A 240 -6.63 0.25 30.23
CA THR A 240 -7.84 0.97 30.66
C THR A 240 -8.19 2.17 29.79
N GLN A 241 -7.21 2.69 29.04
CA GLN A 241 -7.34 3.87 28.18
C GLN A 241 -6.92 3.58 26.73
N GLY A 242 -6.86 2.31 26.34
CA GLY A 242 -6.64 1.91 24.95
C GLY A 242 -7.98 1.75 24.23
N TRP A 243 -7.94 1.76 22.89
CA TRP A 243 -9.15 1.61 22.09
C TRP A 243 -9.85 0.27 22.33
N ARG A 244 -9.13 -0.78 22.75
CA ARG A 244 -9.77 -2.04 23.16
C ARG A 244 -10.75 -1.84 24.31
N ALA A 245 -10.33 -1.15 25.37
CA ALA A 245 -11.16 -0.89 26.54
C ALA A 245 -12.32 0.06 26.19
N VAL A 246 -12.03 1.13 25.43
CA VAL A 246 -13.03 2.13 25.02
C VAL A 246 -14.09 1.53 24.10
N ASN A 247 -13.71 0.72 23.11
CA ASN A 247 -14.67 0.08 22.21
C ASN A 247 -15.54 -0.94 22.92
N ALA A 248 -15.00 -1.65 23.91
CA ALA A 248 -15.79 -2.52 24.78
C ALA A 248 -16.80 -1.72 25.62
N GLU A 249 -16.39 -0.59 26.21
CA GLU A 249 -17.29 0.31 26.96
C GLU A 249 -18.38 0.92 26.07
N ASN A 250 -18.03 1.28 24.83
CA ASN A 250 -18.97 1.79 23.83
C ASN A 250 -19.95 0.70 23.31
N GLY A 251 -19.75 -0.56 23.68
CA GLY A 251 -20.63 -1.66 23.29
C GLY A 251 -20.57 -1.98 21.79
N ILE A 252 -19.41 -1.78 21.14
CA ILE A 252 -19.22 -2.17 19.75
C ILE A 252 -19.43 -3.69 19.62
N LEU A 253 -20.38 -4.08 18.79
CA LEU A 253 -20.65 -5.49 18.53
C LEU A 253 -19.58 -6.05 17.59
N MET A 254 -18.67 -6.83 18.13
CA MET A 254 -17.62 -7.51 17.38
C MET A 254 -18.20 -8.58 16.45
N PHE A 255 -17.67 -8.66 15.23
CA PHE A 255 -18.10 -9.60 14.21
C PHE A 255 -18.04 -11.06 14.70
N GLY A 256 -19.10 -11.84 14.44
CA GLY A 256 -19.15 -13.25 14.86
C GLY A 256 -19.25 -13.48 16.38
N CYS A 257 -19.45 -12.45 17.21
CA CYS A 257 -19.61 -12.59 18.66
C CYS A 257 -21.07 -12.60 19.13
N ALA A 258 -22.05 -12.48 18.22
CA ALA A 258 -23.45 -12.53 18.58
C ALA A 258 -23.80 -13.88 19.22
N GLY A 259 -24.16 -13.85 20.52
CA GLY A 259 -24.48 -15.06 21.30
C GLY A 259 -23.26 -15.77 21.92
N ALA A 260 -22.04 -15.26 21.72
CA ALA A 260 -20.85 -15.76 22.40
C ALA A 260 -20.85 -15.33 23.88
N THR A 261 -20.36 -16.21 24.76
CA THR A 261 -20.18 -15.92 26.19
C THR A 261 -18.85 -15.24 26.47
N GLU A 262 -17.80 -15.67 25.79
CA GLU A 262 -16.44 -15.15 25.90
C GLU A 262 -15.93 -14.67 24.53
N THR A 263 -14.94 -13.79 24.52
CA THR A 263 -14.35 -13.26 23.27
C THR A 263 -13.68 -14.36 22.44
N GLN A 264 -13.09 -15.39 23.07
CA GLN A 264 -12.51 -16.54 22.34
C GLN A 264 -13.58 -17.41 21.65
N ASP A 265 -14.84 -17.36 22.09
CA ASP A 265 -15.93 -18.13 21.47
C ASP A 265 -16.50 -17.43 20.23
N CYS A 266 -16.07 -16.20 19.95
CA CYS A 266 -16.43 -15.52 18.72
C CYS A 266 -16.00 -16.35 17.51
N MET A 267 -16.77 -16.24 16.42
CA MET A 267 -16.50 -16.92 15.14
C MET A 267 -16.49 -18.45 15.23
N ALA A 268 -16.98 -19.07 16.32
CA ALA A 268 -17.01 -20.52 16.47
C ALA A 268 -17.75 -21.26 15.34
N THR A 269 -18.64 -20.56 14.63
CA THR A 269 -19.38 -21.07 13.45
C THR A 269 -18.54 -21.18 12.18
N TYR A 270 -17.36 -20.56 12.13
CA TYR A 270 -16.48 -20.60 10.97
C TYR A 270 -15.58 -21.84 10.97
N PRO A 271 -15.22 -22.39 9.80
CA PRO A 271 -14.34 -23.55 9.68
C PRO A 271 -12.99 -23.31 10.36
N GLY A 272 -12.54 -24.32 11.13
CA GLY A 272 -11.27 -24.27 11.85
C GLY A 272 -10.05 -24.67 11.02
N ALA A 273 -8.84 -24.51 11.58
CA ALA A 273 -7.68 -25.24 11.08
C ALA A 273 -7.95 -26.76 11.07
N GLY A 274 -7.45 -27.46 10.05
CA GLY A 274 -7.71 -28.90 9.86
C GLY A 274 -9.14 -29.27 9.47
N SER A 275 -10.07 -28.31 9.29
CA SER A 275 -11.40 -28.62 8.73
C SER A 275 -11.33 -29.15 7.30
N GLN A 276 -10.22 -28.91 6.62
CA GLN A 276 -9.90 -29.39 5.29
C GLN A 276 -8.48 -29.98 5.28
N SER A 277 -8.15 -30.82 4.30
CA SER A 277 -6.81 -31.41 4.20
C SER A 277 -5.72 -30.35 3.95
N TRP A 278 -6.03 -29.32 3.16
CA TRP A 278 -5.07 -28.27 2.77
C TRP A 278 -4.76 -27.26 3.89
N ASN A 279 -5.61 -27.15 4.93
CA ASN A 279 -5.40 -26.26 6.08
C ASN A 279 -5.03 -27.02 7.36
N THR A 280 -4.67 -28.30 7.24
CA THR A 280 -4.24 -29.11 8.38
C THR A 280 -2.89 -28.60 8.89
N GLY A 281 -2.76 -28.46 10.22
CA GLY A 281 -1.51 -28.13 10.89
C GLY A 281 -1.16 -26.64 10.99
N TRP A 282 -2.00 -25.74 10.47
CA TRP A 282 -1.80 -24.29 10.56
C TRP A 282 -1.59 -23.79 11.99
N ASP A 283 -2.24 -24.43 12.95
CA ASP A 283 -2.25 -24.19 14.38
C ASP A 283 -1.18 -24.96 15.17
N SER A 284 -0.40 -25.82 14.50
CA SER A 284 0.53 -26.74 15.17
C SER A 284 1.65 -26.05 15.96
N ALA A 285 1.95 -24.79 15.66
CA ALA A 285 2.90 -24.00 16.44
C ALA A 285 2.38 -23.71 17.85
N GLU A 286 1.08 -23.48 18.01
CA GLU A 286 0.43 -23.13 19.28
C GLU A 286 -0.97 -23.80 19.37
N PRO A 287 -1.03 -25.11 19.69
CA PRO A 287 -2.27 -25.91 19.59
C PRO A 287 -3.40 -25.51 20.55
N THR A 288 -3.14 -24.60 21.49
CA THR A 288 -4.17 -24.03 22.38
C THR A 288 -4.91 -22.86 21.75
N THR A 289 -4.47 -22.39 20.59
CA THR A 289 -5.08 -21.30 19.83
C THR A 289 -6.02 -21.84 18.77
N THR A 290 -7.00 -21.05 18.40
CA THR A 290 -8.00 -21.35 17.38
C THR A 290 -7.76 -20.51 16.14
N PHE A 291 -7.97 -21.13 14.98
CA PHE A 291 -7.98 -20.47 13.68
C PHE A 291 -9.37 -20.58 13.05
N ARG A 292 -9.82 -19.54 12.35
CA ARG A 292 -11.13 -19.50 11.69
C ARG A 292 -10.98 -18.95 10.27
N ILE A 293 -11.37 -19.73 9.27
CA ILE A 293 -11.44 -19.27 7.88
C ILE A 293 -12.72 -18.44 7.73
N LEU A 294 -12.57 -17.13 7.58
CA LEU A 294 -13.68 -16.18 7.47
C LEU A 294 -14.24 -16.12 6.06
N ARG A 295 -13.36 -16.20 5.05
CA ARG A 295 -13.72 -16.13 3.62
C ARG A 295 -12.61 -16.71 2.75
N GLU A 296 -12.99 -17.32 1.63
CA GLU A 296 -12.10 -17.66 0.52
C GLU A 296 -12.30 -16.65 -0.63
N ASN A 297 -11.20 -16.13 -1.17
CA ASN A 297 -11.15 -15.23 -2.30
C ASN A 297 -10.53 -15.96 -3.50
N THR A 298 -11.19 -15.87 -4.66
CA THR A 298 -10.76 -16.51 -5.91
C THR A 298 -9.94 -15.58 -6.81
N TYR A 299 -9.43 -14.49 -6.25
CA TYR A 299 -8.58 -13.52 -6.92
C TYR A 299 -7.33 -13.27 -6.08
N SER A 300 -6.30 -12.78 -6.75
CA SER A 300 -5.05 -12.37 -6.13
C SER A 300 -5.22 -10.98 -5.53
N SER A 301 -4.90 -10.81 -4.24
CA SER A 301 -4.77 -9.49 -3.63
C SER A 301 -3.33 -9.00 -3.71
N ALA A 302 -3.12 -7.70 -3.63
CA ALA A 302 -1.85 -7.03 -3.50
C ALA A 302 -1.92 -6.14 -2.25
N TYR A 303 -0.74 -5.83 -1.70
CA TYR A 303 -0.60 -5.00 -0.51
C TYR A 303 -1.29 -5.61 0.73
N TRP A 304 -1.38 -4.82 1.78
CA TRP A 304 -1.94 -5.17 3.09
C TRP A 304 -3.42 -5.54 3.05
N THR A 305 -3.77 -6.44 3.97
CA THR A 305 -5.13 -6.64 4.43
C THR A 305 -5.34 -5.92 5.77
N ARG A 306 -6.46 -5.21 5.93
CA ARG A 306 -6.88 -4.56 7.19
C ARG A 306 -8.37 -4.75 7.41
N SER A 307 -8.82 -4.69 8.67
CA SER A 307 -10.24 -4.74 9.00
C SER A 307 -10.68 -3.54 9.81
N SER A 308 -11.99 -3.27 9.79
CA SER A 308 -12.63 -2.39 10.75
C SER A 308 -12.37 -2.83 12.19
N ALA A 309 -12.50 -1.91 13.14
CA ALA A 309 -12.27 -2.19 14.55
C ALA A 309 -13.22 -3.28 15.09
N ASP A 310 -14.47 -3.31 14.59
CA ASP A 310 -15.45 -4.38 14.87
C ASP A 310 -15.19 -5.69 14.11
N GLY A 311 -14.26 -5.68 13.14
CA GLY A 311 -13.89 -6.81 12.30
C GLY A 311 -14.92 -7.27 11.28
N ARG A 312 -15.98 -6.50 11.02
CA ARG A 312 -16.99 -6.82 9.99
C ARG A 312 -16.44 -6.60 8.58
N PHE A 313 -15.75 -5.49 8.35
CA PHE A 313 -15.27 -5.11 7.03
C PHE A 313 -13.79 -5.43 6.92
N VAL A 314 -13.38 -6.02 5.80
CA VAL A 314 -11.97 -6.33 5.50
C VAL A 314 -11.62 -5.73 4.15
N SER A 315 -10.52 -5.00 4.05
CA SER A 315 -10.09 -4.37 2.81
C SER A 315 -8.65 -4.72 2.47
N HIS A 316 -8.38 -4.78 1.17
CA HIS A 316 -7.10 -5.13 0.54
C HIS A 316 -7.09 -4.73 -0.94
N GLY A 317 -5.91 -4.77 -1.56
CA GLY A 317 -5.73 -4.46 -2.98
C GLY A 317 -6.06 -5.65 -3.89
N GLY A 318 -7.32 -6.05 -4.02
CA GLY A 318 -7.74 -6.95 -5.08
C GLY A 318 -9.24 -6.85 -5.31
N SER A 319 -9.78 -7.53 -6.32
CA SER A 319 -11.23 -7.62 -6.54
C SER A 319 -11.56 -8.78 -7.46
N SER A 320 -12.68 -9.47 -7.22
CA SER A 320 -13.27 -10.41 -8.20
C SER A 320 -14.01 -9.66 -9.31
N ALA A 321 -14.53 -8.46 -9.02
CA ALA A 321 -15.14 -7.60 -10.01
C ALA A 321 -14.06 -7.07 -10.95
N SER A 322 -14.17 -7.41 -12.23
CA SER A 322 -13.31 -6.97 -13.34
C SER A 322 -13.50 -5.48 -13.68
N SER A 323 -13.61 -4.63 -12.65
CA SER A 323 -13.50 -3.20 -12.78
C SER A 323 -12.09 -2.91 -13.26
N GLN A 324 -11.93 -2.66 -14.57
CA GLN A 324 -10.63 -2.43 -15.19
C GLN A 324 -9.93 -1.23 -14.53
N THR A 325 -10.69 -0.26 -14.02
CA THR A 325 -10.15 1.01 -13.52
C THR A 325 -9.55 0.93 -12.11
N TYR A 326 -9.98 0.00 -11.24
CA TYR A 326 -9.59 0.01 -9.83
C TYR A 326 -9.41 -1.38 -9.23
N ARG A 327 -8.45 -1.51 -8.30
CA ARG A 327 -7.98 -2.81 -7.79
C ARG A 327 -8.01 -2.94 -6.27
N SER A 328 -8.78 -2.12 -5.56
CA SER A 328 -9.04 -2.31 -4.13
C SER A 328 -10.49 -2.72 -3.90
N THR A 329 -10.75 -3.44 -2.82
CA THR A 329 -12.10 -3.83 -2.42
C THR A 329 -12.26 -3.75 -0.91
N VAL A 330 -13.48 -3.49 -0.47
CA VAL A 330 -13.92 -3.70 0.91
C VAL A 330 -14.91 -4.87 0.92
N ILE A 331 -14.61 -5.91 1.69
CA ILE A 331 -15.44 -7.08 1.88
C ILE A 331 -16.28 -6.88 3.13
N ASP A 332 -17.59 -7.00 3.00
CA ASP A 332 -18.51 -7.11 4.13
C ASP A 332 -18.69 -8.59 4.50
N LEU A 333 -18.06 -9.03 5.59
CA LEU A 333 -18.11 -10.43 6.02
C LEU A 333 -19.48 -10.87 6.54
N VAL A 334 -20.39 -9.94 6.84
CA VAL A 334 -21.76 -10.28 7.26
C VAL A 334 -22.62 -10.66 6.06
N THR A 335 -22.48 -9.92 4.96
CA THR A 335 -23.26 -10.13 3.73
C THR A 335 -22.52 -10.95 2.67
N ASP A 336 -21.27 -11.30 2.96
CA ASP A 336 -20.35 -12.01 2.05
C ASP A 336 -20.18 -11.29 0.70
N THR A 337 -20.23 -9.96 0.72
CA THR A 337 -20.25 -9.11 -0.49
C THR A 337 -18.94 -8.32 -0.63
N GLU A 338 -18.43 -8.26 -1.85
CA GLU A 338 -17.32 -7.37 -2.24
C GLU A 338 -17.86 -6.02 -2.69
N ILE A 339 -17.25 -4.95 -2.17
CA ILE A 339 -17.53 -3.56 -2.51
C ILE A 339 -16.26 -3.00 -3.17
N PRO A 340 -16.17 -3.00 -4.51
CA PRO A 340 -15.04 -2.42 -5.22
C PRO A 340 -14.84 -0.95 -4.83
N ALA A 341 -13.60 -0.52 -4.72
CA ALA A 341 -13.26 0.86 -4.37
C ALA A 341 -12.34 1.48 -5.43
N ALA A 342 -12.55 2.77 -5.71
CA ALA A 342 -11.80 3.57 -6.66
C ALA A 342 -10.38 3.94 -6.18
N ALA A 343 -9.65 2.95 -5.67
CA ALA A 343 -8.37 3.06 -5.00
C ALA A 343 -7.44 1.91 -5.41
N TYR A 344 -6.16 2.05 -5.07
CA TYR A 344 -5.10 1.13 -5.47
C TYR A 344 -4.34 0.53 -4.29
N TYR A 345 -4.20 1.27 -3.18
CA TYR A 345 -3.29 0.92 -2.09
C TYR A 345 -3.92 1.14 -0.70
N ASP A 346 -3.23 0.62 0.32
CA ASP A 346 -3.27 1.05 1.73
C ASP A 346 -4.66 1.21 2.34
N PRO A 347 -5.40 0.10 2.56
CA PRO A 347 -6.55 0.16 3.44
C PRO A 347 -6.12 0.51 4.86
N GLY A 348 -6.90 1.35 5.52
CA GLY A 348 -6.81 1.60 6.96
C GLY A 348 -8.20 1.84 7.52
N PHE A 349 -8.46 1.36 8.74
CA PHE A 349 -9.72 1.60 9.43
C PHE A 349 -9.46 2.30 10.76
N PHE A 350 -10.28 3.29 11.07
CA PHE A 350 -10.12 4.03 12.30
C PHE A 350 -10.36 3.13 13.52
N PRO A 351 -9.55 3.31 14.57
CA PRO A 351 -9.58 2.44 15.74
C PRO A 351 -10.86 2.63 16.58
N ASP A 352 -11.61 3.69 16.36
CA ASP A 352 -12.91 3.97 16.99
C ASP A 352 -14.09 3.46 16.16
N ASN A 353 -13.83 2.76 15.05
CA ASN A 353 -14.81 2.23 14.11
C ASN A 353 -15.63 3.29 13.35
N SER A 354 -15.20 4.57 13.35
CA SER A 354 -15.98 5.66 12.75
C SER A 354 -15.75 5.84 11.24
N GLY A 355 -14.66 5.30 10.69
CA GLY A 355 -14.30 5.50 9.30
C GLY A 355 -13.12 4.68 8.82
N PHE A 356 -12.75 4.93 7.58
CA PHE A 356 -11.68 4.23 6.88
C PHE A 356 -10.96 5.15 5.91
N ALA A 357 -9.77 4.74 5.52
CA ALA A 357 -8.95 5.38 4.51
C ALA A 357 -8.50 4.36 3.47
N LEU A 358 -8.42 4.81 2.22
CA LEU A 358 -7.85 4.08 1.10
C LEU A 358 -7.00 5.03 0.26
N GLN A 359 -5.98 4.50 -0.39
CA GLN A 359 -4.99 5.30 -1.10
C GLN A 359 -5.08 5.10 -2.62
N GLY A 360 -4.88 6.17 -3.37
CA GLY A 360 -4.91 6.18 -4.83
C GLY A 360 -4.07 7.32 -5.42
N SER A 361 -4.67 8.20 -6.23
CA SER A 361 -4.05 9.47 -6.68
C SER A 361 -3.95 10.54 -5.59
N GLY A 362 -3.97 10.11 -4.33
CA GLY A 362 -4.14 10.91 -3.11
C GLY A 362 -5.04 10.15 -2.13
N ALA A 363 -4.93 10.49 -0.84
CA ALA A 363 -5.58 9.75 0.24
C ALA A 363 -7.07 10.08 0.29
N ARG A 364 -7.89 9.04 0.46
CA ARG A 364 -9.34 9.12 0.55
C ARG A 364 -9.74 8.69 1.94
N PHE A 365 -10.42 9.56 2.68
CA PHE A 365 -10.97 9.23 4.00
C PHE A 365 -12.48 9.29 3.91
N CYS A 366 -13.16 8.29 4.47
CA CYS A 366 -14.61 8.19 4.45
C CYS A 366 -15.14 7.77 5.82
N GLU A 367 -16.36 8.20 6.14
CA GLU A 367 -17.09 7.63 7.26
C GLU A 367 -17.46 6.16 7.01
N GLN A 368 -17.46 5.35 8.06
CA GLN A 368 -17.81 3.92 8.03
C GLN A 368 -19.29 3.72 7.63
N SER A 369 -20.12 4.74 7.88
CA SER A 369 -21.53 4.79 7.52
C SER A 369 -21.76 4.50 6.04
N LEU A 370 -20.84 4.91 5.15
CA LEU A 370 -20.88 4.61 3.72
C LEU A 370 -20.94 3.11 3.44
N LEU A 371 -20.14 2.30 4.14
CA LEU A 371 -20.10 0.85 3.91
C LEU A 371 -21.41 0.17 4.33
N THR A 372 -22.12 0.75 5.30
CA THR A 372 -23.39 0.21 5.79
C THR A 372 -24.58 0.51 4.88
N THR A 373 -24.45 1.42 3.91
CA THR A 373 -25.48 1.63 2.87
C THR A 373 -25.40 0.58 1.76
N SER A 374 -24.47 -0.37 1.85
CA SER A 374 -24.20 -1.41 0.86
C SER A 374 -24.05 -0.84 -0.57
N PRO A 375 -23.11 0.10 -0.78
CA PRO A 375 -22.86 0.65 -2.09
C PRO A 375 -22.36 -0.44 -3.04
N THR A 376 -22.69 -0.34 -4.32
CA THR A 376 -22.17 -1.26 -5.34
C THR A 376 -20.70 -0.99 -5.68
N MET A 377 -20.21 0.21 -5.37
CA MET A 377 -18.82 0.66 -5.53
C MET A 377 -18.61 1.91 -4.66
N ILE A 378 -17.38 2.10 -4.18
CA ILE A 378 -16.93 3.35 -3.54
C ILE A 378 -16.18 4.17 -4.59
N SER A 379 -16.72 5.30 -5.03
CA SER A 379 -16.05 6.19 -6.01
C SER A 379 -15.17 7.25 -5.36
N PHE A 380 -15.39 7.51 -4.06
CA PHE A 380 -14.86 8.62 -3.28
C PHE A 380 -15.41 10.01 -3.65
N ASP A 381 -16.49 10.06 -4.43
CA ASP A 381 -17.29 11.27 -4.64
C ASP A 381 -18.49 11.34 -3.67
N GLU A 382 -18.65 10.32 -2.83
CA GLU A 382 -19.74 10.27 -1.85
C GLU A 382 -19.58 11.39 -0.81
N PRO A 383 -20.70 11.98 -0.31
CA PRO A 383 -20.65 13.05 0.69
C PRO A 383 -19.88 12.71 1.97
N GLN A 384 -19.79 11.42 2.31
CA GLN A 384 -19.06 10.88 3.45
C GLN A 384 -17.54 10.88 3.25
N CYS A 385 -17.06 11.10 2.04
CA CYS A 385 -15.67 10.99 1.66
C CYS A 385 -15.02 12.36 1.42
N ILE A 386 -13.72 12.42 1.65
CA ILE A 386 -12.84 13.52 1.28
C ILE A 386 -11.66 13.01 0.47
N HIS A 387 -10.99 13.93 -0.21
CA HIS A 387 -9.72 13.71 -0.87
C HIS A 387 -8.65 14.67 -0.37
N THR A 388 -7.44 14.16 -0.14
CA THR A 388 -6.30 14.99 0.23
C THR A 388 -4.98 14.44 -0.32
N ASN A 389 -4.10 15.33 -0.74
CA ASN A 389 -2.71 15.01 -1.09
C ASN A 389 -1.74 15.24 0.08
N ALA A 390 -2.24 15.66 1.24
CA ALA A 390 -1.42 15.93 2.43
C ALA A 390 -0.88 14.66 3.11
N VAL A 391 -1.41 13.49 2.73
CA VAL A 391 -1.01 12.19 3.25
C VAL A 391 -0.35 11.40 2.13
N GLY A 392 0.89 11.01 2.34
CA GLY A 392 1.68 10.24 1.38
C GLY A 392 1.19 8.79 1.25
N LEU A 393 1.80 8.07 0.29
CA LEU A 393 1.53 6.65 0.07
C LEU A 393 2.04 5.78 1.23
N TYR A 394 1.52 4.57 1.34
CA TYR A 394 1.87 3.55 2.35
C TYR A 394 1.57 3.98 3.78
N GLN A 395 0.51 4.80 3.93
CA GLN A 395 0.15 5.38 5.21
C GLN A 395 -0.40 4.34 6.20
N HIS A 396 -0.17 4.60 7.48
CA HIS A 396 -0.88 3.97 8.58
C HIS A 396 -1.60 5.02 9.40
N LEU A 397 -2.65 4.62 10.12
CA LEU A 397 -3.50 5.55 10.85
C LEU A 397 -3.72 5.11 12.30
N GLY A 398 -3.92 6.10 13.17
CA GLY A 398 -4.30 5.96 14.56
C GLY A 398 -5.19 7.12 14.98
N ALA A 399 -5.81 7.03 16.15
CA ALA A 399 -6.63 8.11 16.69
C ALA A 399 -6.31 8.33 18.16
N ALA A 400 -6.00 9.58 18.53
CA ALA A 400 -5.85 9.93 19.92
C ALA A 400 -7.23 9.94 20.59
N LEU A 401 -7.37 9.31 21.76
CA LEU A 401 -8.62 9.32 22.50
C LEU A 401 -9.08 10.75 22.80
N GLY A 402 -10.27 11.12 22.29
CA GLY A 402 -10.85 12.45 22.46
C GLY A 402 -10.09 13.57 21.75
N GLY A 403 -9.23 13.24 20.78
CA GLY A 403 -8.42 14.18 20.02
C GLY A 403 -8.41 13.85 18.52
N ASP A 404 -7.32 14.23 17.86
CA ASP A 404 -7.19 14.12 16.41
C ASP A 404 -6.83 12.70 15.96
N TYR A 405 -7.17 12.42 14.70
CA TYR A 405 -6.64 11.26 13.98
C TYR A 405 -5.25 11.61 13.46
N TRP A 406 -4.44 10.60 13.24
CA TRP A 406 -3.07 10.77 12.78
C TRP A 406 -2.79 9.78 11.69
N THR A 407 -2.14 10.24 10.63
CA THR A 407 -1.47 9.36 9.69
C THR A 407 0.03 9.45 9.84
N VAL A 408 0.69 8.34 9.59
CA VAL A 408 2.13 8.28 9.34
C VAL A 408 2.36 7.74 7.94
N ASP A 409 3.17 8.44 7.17
CA ASP A 409 3.73 7.97 5.91
C ASP A 409 5.23 8.27 5.84
N GLY A 410 5.91 7.69 4.87
CA GLY A 410 7.35 7.85 4.74
C GLY A 410 7.96 6.72 3.92
N GLN A 411 9.22 6.40 4.20
CA GLN A 411 9.92 5.41 3.42
C GLN A 411 9.39 4.00 3.63
N PHE A 412 9.23 3.25 2.54
CA PHE A 412 8.72 1.89 2.57
C PHE A 412 9.49 0.96 1.63
N VAL A 413 9.33 -0.34 1.86
CA VAL A 413 9.76 -1.38 0.93
C VAL A 413 8.57 -2.25 0.55
N SER A 414 8.34 -2.38 -0.76
CA SER A 414 7.29 -3.26 -1.27
C SER A 414 7.62 -4.72 -0.95
N ASP A 415 6.62 -5.41 -0.42
CA ASP A 415 6.62 -6.85 -0.23
C ASP A 415 5.92 -7.52 -1.41
N ASN A 416 6.50 -8.60 -1.94
CA ASN A 416 5.87 -9.36 -3.03
C ASN A 416 4.71 -10.24 -2.54
N GLY A 417 4.50 -10.35 -1.22
CA GLY A 417 3.43 -11.14 -0.62
C GLY A 417 3.50 -12.64 -0.93
N GLY A 418 4.60 -13.18 -1.42
CA GLY A 418 4.63 -14.58 -1.85
C GLY A 418 3.74 -14.88 -3.06
N HIS A 419 3.58 -13.95 -4.01
CA HIS A 419 3.00 -14.28 -5.33
C HIS A 419 3.93 -15.22 -6.13
N SER A 420 5.23 -15.08 -5.93
CA SER A 420 6.26 -16.03 -6.37
C SER A 420 6.85 -16.78 -5.17
N VAL A 421 7.73 -17.76 -5.43
CA VAL A 421 8.47 -18.44 -4.34
C VAL A 421 9.33 -17.41 -3.62
N THR A 422 8.94 -17.06 -2.39
CA THR A 422 9.69 -16.12 -1.54
C THR A 422 10.44 -16.91 -0.48
N SER A 423 11.75 -16.71 -0.43
CA SER A 423 12.67 -17.53 0.35
C SER A 423 13.48 -16.73 1.38
N GLN A 424 13.12 -15.48 1.63
CA GLN A 424 13.70 -14.66 2.68
C GLN A 424 12.83 -13.45 2.94
N ASP A 425 12.97 -12.86 4.12
CA ASP A 425 12.41 -11.53 4.35
C ASP A 425 13.02 -10.52 3.39
N PHE A 426 12.21 -9.55 2.98
CA PHE A 426 12.65 -8.49 2.09
C PHE A 426 13.58 -7.51 2.83
N ASN A 427 14.48 -6.89 2.09
CA ASN A 427 15.47 -5.98 2.66
C ASN A 427 14.81 -4.74 3.31
N ALA A 428 15.45 -4.20 4.35
CA ALA A 428 15.09 -2.95 5.03
C ALA A 428 16.05 -1.83 4.60
N ASN A 429 16.12 -1.55 3.29
CA ASN A 429 17.11 -0.65 2.66
C ASN A 429 16.93 0.86 2.99
N PHE A 430 16.68 1.22 4.24
CA PHE A 430 16.46 2.59 4.71
C PHE A 430 17.80 3.29 5.00
N GLY A 431 17.94 4.53 4.56
CA GLY A 431 19.21 5.27 4.60
C GLY A 431 19.27 6.28 5.74
N THR A 432 20.40 6.98 5.87
CA THR A 432 20.58 7.97 6.94
C THR A 432 19.68 9.20 6.80
N SER A 433 19.10 9.40 5.61
CA SER A 433 18.17 10.47 5.28
C SER A 433 16.70 10.11 5.57
N SER A 434 16.42 8.88 6.01
CA SER A 434 15.07 8.39 6.27
C SER A 434 14.25 9.31 7.18
N ARG A 435 13.01 9.52 6.77
CA ARG A 435 12.04 10.40 7.42
C ARG A 435 10.66 9.78 7.39
N ILE A 436 9.83 10.24 8.32
CA ILE A 436 8.39 10.03 8.33
C ILE A 436 7.70 11.39 8.36
N ASP A 437 6.53 11.47 7.73
CA ASP A 437 5.62 12.58 7.83
C ASP A 437 4.45 12.16 8.73
N LEU A 438 4.14 12.99 9.73
CA LEU A 438 3.02 12.80 10.66
C LEU A 438 1.97 13.86 10.39
N THR A 439 0.83 13.46 9.83
CA THR A 439 -0.25 14.35 9.42
C THR A 439 -1.44 14.19 10.36
N PRO A 440 -1.78 15.21 11.17
CA PRO A 440 -3.02 15.20 11.92
C PRO A 440 -4.21 15.36 10.97
N MET A 441 -5.25 14.57 11.21
CA MET A 441 -6.52 14.57 10.50
C MET A 441 -7.61 14.91 11.51
N VAL A 442 -8.15 16.13 11.44
CA VAL A 442 -9.13 16.65 12.41
C VAL A 442 -10.54 16.44 11.86
N HIS A 443 -11.45 15.90 12.68
CA HIS A 443 -12.84 15.75 12.26
C HIS A 443 -13.66 17.01 12.60
N GLU A 444 -14.00 17.84 11.61
CA GLU A 444 -14.73 19.11 11.79
C GLU A 444 -16.27 18.94 11.77
N GLY A 445 -16.76 17.77 12.19
CA GLY A 445 -18.18 17.47 12.36
C GLY A 445 -18.76 16.58 11.27
N ASN A 446 -18.42 16.83 10.00
CA ASN A 446 -18.89 16.02 8.86
C ASN A 446 -17.75 15.43 8.00
N GLN A 447 -16.52 15.88 8.20
CA GLN A 447 -15.39 15.58 7.33
C GLN A 447 -14.09 15.59 8.12
N PHE A 448 -13.13 14.78 7.67
CA PHE A 448 -11.76 14.86 8.14
C PHE A 448 -11.03 16.00 7.40
N VAL A 449 -10.17 16.74 8.07
CA VAL A 449 -9.43 17.86 7.48
C VAL A 449 -7.96 17.69 7.85
N PRO A 450 -7.05 17.62 6.87
CA PRO A 450 -5.62 17.52 7.15
C PRO A 450 -5.10 18.83 7.74
N HIS A 451 -4.32 18.71 8.80
CA HIS A 451 -3.49 19.79 9.30
C HIS A 451 -2.08 19.70 8.71
N VAL A 452 -1.24 20.71 8.98
CA VAL A 452 0.14 20.72 8.49
C VAL A 452 0.92 19.55 9.06
N ALA A 453 1.45 18.71 8.17
CA ALA A 453 2.28 17.57 8.49
C ALA A 453 3.57 18.00 9.20
N THR A 454 4.03 17.18 10.15
CA THR A 454 5.34 17.33 10.79
C THR A 454 6.28 16.24 10.29
N SER A 455 7.37 16.63 9.63
CA SER A 455 8.39 15.70 9.15
C SER A 455 9.44 15.44 10.23
N VAL A 456 9.71 14.17 10.52
CA VAL A 456 10.63 13.75 11.57
C VAL A 456 11.69 12.81 10.99
N ALA A 457 12.96 13.06 11.31
CA ALA A 457 14.06 12.20 10.90
C ALA A 457 14.06 10.92 11.73
N VAL A 458 14.05 9.78 11.04
CA VAL A 458 14.14 8.43 11.60
C VAL A 458 15.20 7.68 10.80
N PRO A 459 16.49 8.05 10.93
CA PRO A 459 17.54 7.52 10.08
C PRO A 459 17.59 6.00 10.18
N LEU A 460 17.71 5.33 9.02
CA LEU A 460 17.80 3.87 8.91
C LEU A 460 16.51 3.13 9.30
N GLU A 461 15.39 3.84 9.40
CA GLU A 461 14.08 3.30 9.70
C GLU A 461 13.10 3.58 8.56
N GLY A 462 12.21 2.64 8.35
CA GLY A 462 11.07 2.84 7.47
C GLY A 462 10.04 1.75 7.72
N ASP A 463 9.09 1.60 6.80
CA ASP A 463 7.95 0.73 7.01
C ASP A 463 7.22 1.06 8.33
N THR A 464 7.12 2.36 8.64
CA THR A 464 6.61 2.83 9.93
C THR A 464 5.11 2.58 10.05
N VAL A 465 4.70 2.11 11.22
CA VAL A 465 3.31 1.91 11.64
C VAL A 465 3.04 2.73 12.88
N ILE A 466 1.94 3.47 12.87
CA ILE A 466 1.42 4.13 14.06
C ILE A 466 0.46 3.20 14.80
N SER A 467 0.49 3.23 16.13
CA SER A 467 -0.39 2.43 16.97
C SER A 467 -1.83 2.96 16.96
N PRO A 468 -2.83 2.12 17.31
CA PRO A 468 -4.24 2.53 17.35
C PRO A 468 -4.48 3.82 18.15
N SER A 469 -3.82 4.03 19.29
CA SER A 469 -3.99 5.25 20.11
C SER A 469 -3.20 6.47 19.63
N ALA A 470 -2.46 6.34 18.52
CA ALA A 470 -1.53 7.35 18.01
C ALA A 470 -0.45 7.77 19.03
N LYS A 471 0.06 6.80 19.81
CA LYS A 471 1.07 7.05 20.87
C LYS A 471 2.37 6.29 20.68
N LEU A 472 2.40 5.29 19.82
CA LEU A 472 3.61 4.55 19.47
C LEU A 472 3.79 4.55 17.96
N LEU A 473 5.05 4.48 17.55
CA LEU A 473 5.48 4.23 16.18
C LEU A 473 6.39 3.00 16.20
N VAL A 474 6.20 2.08 15.28
CA VAL A 474 7.10 0.95 15.09
C VAL A 474 7.60 0.91 13.66
N SER A 475 8.90 0.73 13.49
CA SER A 475 9.57 0.74 12.18
C SER A 475 10.49 -0.45 12.05
N ARG A 476 10.72 -0.90 10.81
CA ARG A 476 11.79 -1.84 10.49
C ARG A 476 13.10 -1.06 10.41
N ALA A 477 14.17 -1.62 10.97
CA ALA A 477 15.48 -0.98 10.99
C ALA A 477 16.44 -1.63 9.99
N ASN A 478 17.17 -0.81 9.24
CA ASN A 478 18.24 -1.27 8.36
C ASN A 478 19.42 -1.84 9.17
N GLY A 479 20.15 -2.76 8.56
CA GLY A 479 21.35 -3.41 9.08
C GLY A 479 22.35 -3.65 7.94
N SER A 480 23.38 -4.44 8.22
CA SER A 480 24.44 -4.72 7.24
C SER A 480 23.89 -5.27 5.92
N GLY A 481 24.30 -4.67 4.80
CA GLY A 481 23.93 -5.13 3.45
C GLY A 481 22.45 -4.97 3.12
N GLY A 482 21.72 -4.08 3.80
CA GLY A 482 20.29 -3.89 3.58
C GLY A 482 19.40 -4.86 4.34
N GLN A 483 19.97 -5.82 5.07
CA GLN A 483 19.21 -6.78 5.86
C GLN A 483 18.55 -6.08 7.04
N GLN A 484 17.34 -6.49 7.39
CA GLN A 484 16.68 -5.97 8.59
C GLN A 484 17.47 -6.36 9.85
N SER A 485 17.79 -5.37 10.68
CA SER A 485 18.45 -5.59 11.97
C SER A 485 17.46 -5.83 13.12
N GLY A 486 16.24 -5.30 13.01
CA GLY A 486 15.22 -5.42 14.05
C GLY A 486 13.99 -4.58 13.78
N TYR A 487 13.17 -4.44 14.82
CA TYR A 487 12.13 -3.42 14.93
C TYR A 487 12.53 -2.37 15.96
N ILE A 488 12.28 -1.10 15.66
CA ILE A 488 12.46 0.02 16.60
C ILE A 488 11.07 0.52 17.00
N LEU A 489 10.84 0.65 18.31
CA LEU A 489 9.64 1.22 18.89
C LEU A 489 9.94 2.61 19.44
N ARG A 490 9.20 3.59 18.96
CA ARG A 490 9.28 4.99 19.39
C ARG A 490 7.97 5.39 20.07
N LYS A 491 8.07 6.28 21.05
CA LYS A 491 6.92 6.95 21.63
C LYS A 491 6.58 8.18 20.79
N LEU A 492 5.34 8.39 20.42
CA LEU A 492 4.89 9.63 19.77
C LEU A 492 4.46 10.64 20.84
N VAL A 493 5.20 11.74 20.96
CA VAL A 493 4.86 12.86 21.85
C VAL A 493 4.50 14.06 20.99
N ALA A 494 3.20 14.31 20.84
CA ALA A 494 2.67 15.44 20.08
C ALA A 494 2.05 16.47 21.03
N THR A 495 2.54 17.71 20.99
CA THR A 495 2.00 18.84 21.77
C THR A 495 1.43 19.89 20.82
N PRO A 496 0.15 20.29 20.95
CA PRO A 496 -0.43 21.33 20.11
C PRO A 496 0.40 22.63 20.12
N ASN A 497 0.65 23.19 18.94
CA ASN A 497 1.39 24.43 18.75
C ASN A 497 0.78 25.25 17.59
N GLY A 498 -0.17 26.14 17.92
CA GLY A 498 -0.91 26.89 16.91
C GLY A 498 -1.78 25.97 16.04
N GLY A 499 -1.65 26.07 14.72
CA GLY A 499 -2.37 25.21 13.75
C GLY A 499 -1.68 23.87 13.44
N SER A 500 -0.64 23.51 14.20
CA SER A 500 0.12 22.26 14.01
C SER A 500 0.56 21.71 15.38
N TYR A 501 1.54 20.80 15.39
CA TYR A 501 2.04 20.12 16.56
C TYR A 501 3.56 20.26 16.67
N SER A 502 4.07 20.37 17.89
CA SER A 502 5.48 20.07 18.18
C SER A 502 5.57 18.58 18.48
N VAL A 503 6.38 17.86 17.70
CA VAL A 503 6.47 16.40 17.75
C VAL A 503 7.87 15.96 18.16
N ASP A 504 7.95 15.02 19.09
CA ASP A 504 9.15 14.25 19.43
C ASP A 504 8.85 12.75 19.38
N VAL A 505 9.83 11.94 18.95
CA VAL A 505 9.68 10.49 18.73
C VAL A 505 10.81 9.66 19.38
N PRO A 506 11.03 9.73 20.69
CA PRO A 506 12.14 9.02 21.32
C PRO A 506 12.01 7.50 21.15
N GLU A 507 13.14 6.83 20.85
CA GLU A 507 13.24 5.36 20.89
C GLU A 507 13.06 4.88 22.34
N ILE A 508 12.13 3.96 22.54
CA ILE A 508 11.82 3.37 23.85
C ILE A 508 12.01 1.85 23.88
N ALA A 509 12.11 1.20 22.70
CA ALA A 509 12.54 -0.19 22.61
C ALA A 509 13.12 -0.54 21.23
N ARG A 510 13.88 -1.64 21.22
CA ARG A 510 14.44 -2.31 20.06
C ARG A 510 14.28 -3.82 20.23
N TYR A 511 13.65 -4.45 19.26
CA TYR A 511 13.43 -5.90 19.21
C TYR A 511 14.27 -6.50 18.10
N CYS A 512 15.11 -7.48 18.41
CA CYS A 512 16.02 -8.10 17.45
C CYS A 512 15.38 -9.24 16.67
N GLU A 513 14.23 -8.93 16.08
CA GLU A 513 13.43 -9.82 15.27
C GLU A 513 13.35 -9.32 13.83
N ARG A 514 13.20 -10.25 12.89
CA ARG A 514 13.09 -9.95 11.46
C ARG A 514 11.73 -10.40 10.93
N GLY A 515 11.20 -9.65 9.97
CA GLY A 515 9.91 -9.93 9.37
C GLY A 515 9.37 -8.78 8.53
N GLY A 516 8.14 -8.95 8.05
CA GLY A 516 7.41 -7.91 7.34
C GLY A 516 7.00 -6.74 8.24
N LYS A 517 6.30 -5.77 7.64
CA LYS A 517 5.77 -4.62 8.39
C LYS A 517 4.74 -5.10 9.44
N PRO A 518 4.86 -4.66 10.71
CA PRO A 518 4.08 -5.24 11.80
C PRO A 518 2.70 -4.58 11.94
N ALA A 519 1.91 -5.05 12.89
CA ALA A 519 0.73 -4.36 13.42
C ALA A 519 0.76 -4.39 14.95
N ILE A 520 0.13 -3.40 15.59
CA ILE A 520 0.06 -3.24 17.05
C ILE A 520 -1.40 -3.46 17.51
N SER A 521 -1.60 -4.18 18.61
CA SER A 521 -2.94 -4.44 19.18
C SER A 521 -3.60 -3.18 19.73
N TYR A 522 -4.93 -3.21 19.92
CA TYR A 522 -5.71 -2.06 20.38
C TYR A 522 -5.54 -1.72 21.86
N ASP A 523 -4.94 -2.63 22.64
CA ASP A 523 -4.40 -2.39 23.98
C ASP A 523 -2.88 -2.14 23.97
N GLU A 524 -2.29 -2.14 22.77
CA GLU A 524 -0.88 -1.87 22.48
C GLU A 524 0.11 -2.71 23.28
N ARG A 525 -0.31 -3.89 23.74
CA ARG A 525 0.56 -4.89 24.38
C ARG A 525 1.31 -5.72 23.34
N TRP A 526 0.64 -6.05 22.25
CA TRP A 526 1.11 -7.03 21.29
C TRP A 526 1.53 -6.37 19.99
N MET A 527 2.58 -6.92 19.40
CA MET A 527 2.96 -6.70 18.01
C MET A 527 2.84 -8.02 17.24
N VAL A 528 2.26 -7.99 16.05
CA VAL A 528 2.18 -9.16 15.16
C VAL A 528 2.83 -8.85 13.83
N TYR A 529 3.55 -9.81 13.27
CA TYR A 529 4.21 -9.70 11.97
C TYR A 529 4.29 -11.06 11.30
N HIS A 530 4.53 -11.07 9.99
CA HIS A 530 4.87 -12.30 9.27
C HIS A 530 6.38 -12.38 9.05
N HIS A 531 6.89 -13.60 8.89
CA HIS A 531 8.27 -13.89 8.54
C HIS A 531 8.28 -14.97 7.45
N TYR A 532 8.99 -14.71 6.36
CA TYR A 532 9.21 -15.71 5.32
C TYR A 532 10.19 -16.75 5.83
N VAL A 533 9.83 -18.03 5.70
CA VAL A 533 10.70 -19.13 6.14
C VAL A 533 12.03 -19.02 5.42
N GLU A 534 13.12 -18.79 6.15
CA GLU A 534 14.51 -18.65 5.70
C GLU A 534 15.32 -19.94 5.88
N ALA A 535 16.53 -19.98 5.32
CA ALA A 535 17.38 -21.18 5.35
C ALA A 535 17.77 -21.65 6.77
N ASN A 536 17.79 -20.74 7.75
CA ASN A 536 18.23 -21.02 9.12
C ASN A 536 17.09 -21.38 10.07
N ASP A 537 15.84 -21.37 9.61
CA ASP A 537 14.66 -21.57 10.48
C ASP A 537 14.36 -23.03 10.80
N TRP A 538 15.06 -23.98 10.18
CA TRP A 538 14.77 -25.41 10.31
C TRP A 538 14.62 -25.84 11.78
N ALA A 539 15.47 -25.32 12.68
CA ALA A 539 15.43 -25.68 14.09
C ALA A 539 14.20 -25.11 14.82
N SER A 540 13.86 -23.84 14.59
CA SER A 540 12.70 -23.18 15.20
C SER A 540 11.37 -23.72 14.67
N LEU A 541 11.38 -24.23 13.43
CA LEU A 541 10.25 -24.89 12.80
C LEU A 541 10.12 -26.37 13.19
N GLY A 542 11.09 -26.94 13.91
CA GLY A 542 11.05 -28.31 14.44
C GLY A 542 11.60 -29.40 13.50
N TYR A 543 12.34 -29.03 12.45
CA TYR A 543 13.03 -29.97 11.58
C TYR A 543 14.37 -30.42 12.16
N ALA A 544 14.89 -31.57 11.71
CA ALA A 544 16.13 -32.13 12.25
C ALA A 544 17.40 -31.40 11.76
N SER A 545 17.37 -30.80 10.57
CA SER A 545 18.49 -30.07 9.97
C SER A 545 18.01 -29.19 8.80
N ALA A 546 18.86 -28.28 8.33
CA ALA A 546 18.62 -27.52 7.10
C ALA A 546 18.51 -28.40 5.85
N SER A 547 18.99 -29.65 5.90
CA SER A 547 18.90 -30.65 4.82
C SER A 547 17.75 -31.64 5.00
N ASP A 548 16.91 -31.46 6.02
CA ASP A 548 15.72 -32.30 6.19
C ASP A 548 14.84 -32.23 4.93
N PRO A 549 14.45 -33.36 4.31
CA PRO A 549 13.68 -33.35 3.07
C PRO A 549 12.37 -32.55 3.17
N GLY A 550 11.72 -32.56 4.34
CA GLY A 550 10.51 -31.77 4.58
C GLY A 550 10.79 -30.27 4.61
N PHE A 551 11.90 -29.86 5.23
CA PHE A 551 12.31 -28.45 5.25
C PHE A 551 12.76 -27.96 3.87
N VAL A 552 13.52 -28.78 3.14
CA VAL A 552 13.92 -28.47 1.75
C VAL A 552 12.69 -28.31 0.86
N ALA A 553 11.69 -29.17 1.00
CA ALA A 553 10.43 -29.04 0.27
C ALA A 553 9.67 -27.76 0.64
N LEU A 554 9.60 -27.41 1.94
CA LEU A 554 9.03 -26.16 2.42
C LEU A 554 9.72 -24.94 1.78
N ARG A 555 11.06 -24.93 1.77
CA ARG A 555 11.89 -23.86 1.19
C ARG A 555 11.72 -23.72 -0.32
N ASN A 556 11.65 -24.83 -1.04
CA ASN A 556 11.54 -24.81 -2.51
C ASN A 556 10.17 -24.29 -2.99
N SER A 557 9.10 -24.51 -2.22
CA SER A 557 7.77 -23.96 -2.52
C SER A 557 7.57 -22.56 -1.91
N GLY A 558 8.37 -22.24 -0.89
CA GLY A 558 8.28 -21.07 -0.02
C GLY A 558 7.10 -21.15 0.96
N ALA A 559 7.21 -20.42 2.07
CA ALA A 559 6.17 -20.29 3.08
C ALA A 559 6.42 -19.04 3.94
N ALA A 560 5.39 -18.54 4.61
CA ALA A 560 5.51 -17.49 5.62
C ALA A 560 4.65 -17.82 6.85
N ASN A 561 5.17 -17.51 8.04
CA ASN A 561 4.47 -17.74 9.31
C ASN A 561 4.28 -16.44 10.07
N LEU A 562 3.26 -16.39 10.92
CA LEU A 562 3.03 -15.26 11.82
C LEU A 562 3.74 -15.46 13.15
N PHE A 563 4.18 -14.35 13.70
CA PHE A 563 4.82 -14.24 15.00
C PHE A 563 4.13 -13.17 15.83
N LEU A 564 3.93 -13.47 17.11
CA LEU A 564 3.37 -12.58 18.12
C LEU A 564 4.48 -12.20 19.10
N LEU A 565 4.68 -10.91 19.30
CA LEU A 565 5.66 -10.33 20.21
C LEU A 565 4.94 -9.58 21.34
N ASP A 566 5.31 -9.86 22.58
CA ASP A 566 4.88 -9.14 23.79
C ASP A 566 5.77 -7.91 24.01
N LEU A 567 5.26 -6.71 23.76
CA LEU A 567 6.08 -5.48 23.78
C LEU A 567 6.81 -5.24 25.11
N PRO A 568 6.19 -5.40 26.30
CA PRO A 568 6.88 -5.18 27.57
C PRO A 568 8.04 -6.14 27.85
N THR A 569 8.01 -7.36 27.32
CA THR A 569 9.00 -8.40 27.65
C THR A 569 9.93 -8.73 26.50
N GLY A 570 9.55 -8.41 25.26
CA GLY A 570 10.23 -8.85 24.05
C GLY A 570 10.07 -10.34 23.77
N THR A 571 9.16 -11.03 24.46
CA THR A 571 8.93 -12.47 24.23
C THR A 571 8.25 -12.68 22.88
N VAL A 572 8.79 -13.60 22.08
CA VAL A 572 8.30 -13.92 20.74
C VAL A 572 7.76 -15.34 20.67
N ARG A 573 6.63 -15.50 19.96
CA ARG A 573 5.98 -16.77 19.72
C ARG A 573 5.61 -16.89 18.25
N ARG A 574 6.00 -17.99 17.61
CA ARG A 574 5.43 -18.35 16.31
C ARG A 574 4.01 -18.85 16.54
N ILE A 575 3.02 -18.25 15.90
CA ILE A 575 1.61 -18.63 16.09
C ILE A 575 1.07 -19.47 14.92
N THR A 576 1.77 -19.56 13.79
CA THR A 576 1.35 -20.41 12.67
C THR A 576 2.44 -21.38 12.19
N THR A 577 2.01 -22.47 11.55
CA THR A 577 2.86 -23.36 10.74
C THR A 577 2.21 -23.59 9.37
N MET A 578 2.61 -22.83 8.36
CA MET A 578 2.10 -22.97 6.99
C MET A 578 2.72 -24.17 6.26
N ASN A 579 1.93 -24.80 5.39
CA ASN A 579 2.40 -25.87 4.52
C ASN A 579 3.25 -25.31 3.35
N PRO A 580 4.03 -26.15 2.64
CA PRO A 580 4.76 -25.73 1.44
C PRO A 580 3.85 -25.03 0.42
N GLY A 581 4.22 -23.81 0.01
CA GLY A 581 3.47 -22.99 -0.93
C GLY A 581 2.35 -22.14 -0.31
N GLN A 582 2.22 -22.15 1.02
CA GLN A 582 1.25 -21.34 1.77
C GLN A 582 1.95 -20.23 2.58
N TYR A 583 1.38 -19.04 2.56
CA TYR A 583 1.94 -17.85 3.21
C TYR A 583 0.88 -17.19 4.08
N ALA A 584 1.13 -17.11 5.39
CA ALA A 584 0.35 -16.27 6.29
C ALA A 584 0.95 -14.85 6.29
N LEU A 585 0.16 -13.85 5.89
CA LEU A 585 0.63 -12.52 5.50
C LEU A 585 -0.22 -11.40 6.09
N TYR A 586 0.39 -10.22 6.16
CA TYR A 586 -0.25 -8.94 6.50
C TYR A 586 -1.16 -8.99 7.74
N PRO A 587 -0.69 -9.56 8.87
CA PRO A 587 -1.54 -9.66 10.04
C PRO A 587 -1.89 -8.28 10.61
N HIS A 588 -3.08 -8.17 11.19
CA HIS A 588 -3.52 -7.01 11.96
C HIS A 588 -4.50 -7.44 13.05
N PHE A 589 -4.80 -6.53 13.99
CA PHE A 589 -5.69 -6.81 15.10
C PHE A 589 -7.10 -6.26 14.86
N ARG A 590 -8.10 -7.04 15.25
CA ARG A 590 -9.43 -6.55 15.60
C ARG A 590 -9.38 -5.92 17.00
N SER A 591 -10.31 -5.01 17.28
CA SER A 591 -10.29 -4.23 18.52
C SER A 591 -10.33 -5.07 19.80
N ASP A 592 -10.88 -6.28 19.77
CA ASP A 592 -11.02 -7.13 20.94
C ASP A 592 -9.83 -8.08 21.17
N GLY A 593 -8.86 -8.14 20.25
CA GLY A 593 -7.64 -8.94 20.36
C GLY A 593 -7.53 -10.09 19.34
N TRP A 594 -8.57 -10.40 18.56
CA TRP A 594 -8.45 -11.33 17.44
C TRP A 594 -7.46 -10.81 16.40
N ILE A 595 -6.63 -11.69 15.84
CA ILE A 595 -5.68 -11.38 14.77
C ILE A 595 -6.31 -11.80 13.45
N TYR A 596 -6.48 -10.89 12.51
CA TYR A 596 -6.89 -11.19 11.14
C TYR A 596 -5.66 -11.18 10.24
N PHE A 597 -5.65 -12.03 9.23
CA PHE A 597 -4.54 -12.13 8.28
C PHE A 597 -4.97 -12.81 6.99
N LEU A 598 -4.13 -12.68 5.96
CA LEU A 598 -4.31 -13.35 4.68
C LEU A 598 -3.55 -14.68 4.67
N VAL A 599 -4.16 -15.75 4.20
CA VAL A 599 -3.43 -16.95 3.78
C VAL A 599 -3.46 -17.08 2.27
N ARG A 600 -2.30 -16.89 1.63
CA ARG A 600 -2.12 -17.12 0.21
C ARG A 600 -1.70 -18.56 -0.05
N ASP A 601 -2.51 -19.31 -0.80
CA ASP A 601 -2.22 -20.70 -1.17
C ASP A 601 -1.90 -20.79 -2.66
N ARG A 602 -0.59 -20.83 -2.97
CA ARG A 602 -0.11 -20.92 -4.36
C ARG A 602 -0.40 -22.26 -5.01
N ASN A 603 -0.62 -23.33 -4.23
CA ASN A 603 -0.94 -24.64 -4.77
C ASN A 603 -2.38 -24.69 -5.30
N ARG A 604 -3.27 -23.95 -4.64
CA ARG A 604 -4.69 -23.86 -4.99
C ARG A 604 -5.04 -22.64 -5.85
N GLY A 605 -4.19 -21.62 -5.87
CA GLY A 605 -4.47 -20.36 -6.56
C GLY A 605 -5.59 -19.56 -5.91
N VAL A 606 -5.72 -19.65 -4.58
CA VAL A 606 -6.74 -18.94 -3.79
C VAL A 606 -6.10 -18.24 -2.60
N GLU A 607 -6.83 -17.28 -2.05
CA GLU A 607 -6.46 -16.60 -0.82
C GLU A 607 -7.58 -16.71 0.21
N ASN A 608 -7.24 -16.74 1.50
CA ASN A 608 -8.23 -16.85 2.57
C ASN A 608 -8.05 -15.69 3.56
N ILE A 609 -9.15 -15.10 4.00
CA ILE A 609 -9.15 -14.26 5.19
C ILE A 609 -9.31 -15.19 6.38
N VAL A 610 -8.35 -15.15 7.30
CA VAL A 610 -8.28 -16.03 8.46
C VAL A 610 -8.19 -15.20 9.73
N ALA A 611 -8.82 -15.66 10.80
CA ALA A 611 -8.69 -15.10 12.14
C ALA A 611 -8.04 -16.08 13.11
N SER A 612 -7.27 -15.56 14.07
CA SER A 612 -6.66 -16.31 15.18
C SER A 612 -6.89 -15.62 16.52
N ASP A 613 -7.15 -16.40 17.57
CA ASP A 613 -7.33 -15.91 18.94
C ASP A 613 -6.01 -15.84 19.73
N ALA A 614 -4.85 -16.05 19.09
CA ALA A 614 -3.59 -16.29 19.78
C ALA A 614 -3.25 -15.23 20.84
N ALA A 615 -3.47 -13.94 20.56
CA ALA A 615 -3.22 -12.88 21.54
C ALA A 615 -4.14 -12.98 22.78
N LEU A 616 -5.39 -13.42 22.61
CA LEU A 616 -6.34 -13.65 23.70
C LEU A 616 -5.94 -14.82 24.60
N VAL A 617 -5.25 -15.81 24.05
CA VAL A 617 -4.81 -17.00 24.80
C VAL A 617 -3.62 -16.67 25.71
N TYR A 618 -2.76 -15.72 25.33
CA TYR A 618 -1.56 -15.34 26.10
C TYR A 618 -1.73 -14.10 27.00
N GLU A 619 -2.96 -13.61 27.14
CA GLU A 619 -3.26 -12.44 27.97
C GLU A 619 -3.03 -12.61 29.47
#